data_AF-A0A7S2F3V7-F1
#
_entry.id   AF-A0A7S2F3V7-F1
#
_cell.length_a   1.000
_cell.length_b   1.000
_cell.length_c   1.000
_cell.angle_alpha   90.00
_cell.angle_beta   90.00
_cell.angle_gamma   90.00
#
_symmetry.space_group_name_H-M   'P 1'
#
loop_
_entity.id
_entity.type
_entity.pdbx_description
1 polymer ?
#
loop_
_entity_poly.entity_id
_entity_poly.type
_entity_poly.pdbx_seq_one_letter_code
_entity_poly.pdbx_strand_id
1 'polypeptide(L)'
;VIMQIPSDCSGRGDGYCYNVNGETCFLVFLARMATGDSFYDLAKTYDIADAGLACRIFHHMLTYFDDNYGWLVDGSAPRGDLNRWASQLESWYQCVYAQLFRTGVPDAYFKAVCLFIDGTFRPMNRPGETSIFADLQRLFYTTYKKTHGLNFQAVTSPNGLVIDLFGPSPGSHNDLNLVSDSSIVA
;
A
#
# COMPACT_ATOMS: atom_id res chain seq x y z
N VAL A 1 -6.53 -17.11 -14.11
CA VAL A 1 -6.27 -17.67 -12.77
C VAL A 1 -7.57 -17.62 -12.01
N ILE A 2 -8.03 -18.75 -11.47
CA ILE A 2 -9.19 -18.79 -10.56
C ILE A 2 -8.64 -18.78 -9.14
N MET A 3 -8.99 -17.77 -8.34
CA MET A 3 -8.59 -17.68 -6.94
C MET A 3 -9.44 -18.62 -6.09
N GLN A 4 -8.81 -19.36 -5.19
CA GLN A 4 -9.45 -20.26 -4.23
C GLN A 4 -9.48 -19.61 -2.86
N ILE A 5 -10.63 -19.64 -2.22
CA ILE A 5 -10.82 -19.18 -0.84
C ILE A 5 -10.46 -20.36 0.08
N PRO A 6 -9.70 -20.14 1.17
CA PRO A 6 -9.44 -21.20 2.15
C PRO A 6 -10.77 -21.72 2.74
N SER A 7 -10.81 -22.97 3.18
CA SER A 7 -12.01 -23.53 3.82
C SER A 7 -12.37 -22.82 5.14
N ASP A 8 -11.34 -22.45 5.89
CA ASP A 8 -11.43 -21.86 7.22
C ASP A 8 -10.19 -21.05 7.55
N CYS A 9 -10.35 -20.08 8.45
CA CYS A 9 -9.25 -19.42 9.13
C CYS A 9 -9.14 -20.02 10.52
N SER A 10 -8.11 -20.84 10.72
CA SER A 10 -7.79 -21.42 12.02
C SER A 10 -6.40 -21.02 12.50
N GLY A 11 -6.30 -20.68 13.77
CA GLY A 11 -5.05 -20.28 14.41
C GLY A 11 -5.04 -20.67 15.88
N ARG A 12 -3.85 -21.08 16.37
CA ARG A 12 -3.57 -21.28 17.80
C ARG A 12 -2.50 -20.29 18.21
N GLY A 13 -2.86 -19.30 19.03
CA GLY A 13 -1.94 -18.29 19.54
C GLY A 13 -2.52 -17.56 20.75
N ASP A 14 -1.68 -17.24 21.74
CA ASP A 14 -2.02 -16.47 22.95
C ASP A 14 -3.25 -16.94 23.73
N GLY A 15 -3.46 -18.26 23.85
CA GLY A 15 -4.55 -18.83 24.64
C GLY A 15 -5.92 -18.85 23.94
N TYR A 16 -6.02 -18.42 22.68
CA TYR A 16 -7.24 -18.46 21.89
C TYR A 16 -7.11 -19.42 20.71
N CYS A 17 -8.13 -20.25 20.51
CA CYS A 17 -8.35 -21.03 19.29
C CYS A 17 -9.55 -20.43 18.57
N TYR A 18 -9.39 -20.05 17.32
CA TYR A 18 -10.51 -19.61 16.48
C TYR A 18 -10.61 -20.49 15.25
N ASN A 19 -11.84 -20.75 14.81
CA ASN A 19 -12.16 -21.35 13.53
C ASN A 19 -13.33 -20.55 12.96
N VAL A 20 -13.07 -19.83 11.87
CA VAL A 20 -14.07 -19.02 11.17
C VAL A 20 -14.13 -19.52 9.73
N ASN A 21 -15.35 -19.64 9.19
CA ASN A 21 -15.57 -20.01 7.79
C ASN A 21 -14.77 -19.07 6.86
N GLY A 22 -14.06 -19.65 5.88
CA GLY A 22 -13.24 -18.90 4.95
C GLY A 22 -14.00 -17.87 4.10
N GLU A 23 -15.29 -18.08 3.80
CA GLU A 23 -16.13 -17.08 3.13
C GLU A 23 -16.31 -15.83 4.00
N THR A 24 -16.59 -16.00 5.29
CA THR A 24 -16.67 -14.89 6.24
C THR A 24 -15.32 -14.18 6.35
N CYS A 25 -14.22 -14.94 6.42
CA CYS A 25 -12.89 -14.35 6.42
C CYS A 25 -12.62 -13.51 5.17
N PHE A 26 -13.01 -14.03 4.01
CA PHE A 26 -12.83 -13.35 2.74
C PHE A 26 -13.65 -12.06 2.65
N LEU A 27 -14.89 -12.07 3.13
CA LEU A 27 -15.73 -10.87 3.19
C LEU A 27 -15.16 -9.81 4.13
N VAL A 28 -14.69 -10.21 5.32
CA VAL A 28 -14.01 -9.28 6.26
C VAL A 28 -12.75 -8.69 5.62
N PHE A 29 -11.97 -9.53 4.92
CA PHE A 29 -10.78 -9.09 4.19
C PHE A 29 -11.12 -8.07 3.10
N LEU A 30 -12.09 -8.39 2.22
CA LEU A 30 -12.54 -7.49 1.16
C LEU A 30 -13.08 -6.18 1.71
N ALA A 31 -13.90 -6.23 2.77
CA ALA A 31 -14.41 -5.04 3.42
C ALA A 31 -13.27 -4.16 3.93
N ARG A 32 -12.31 -4.74 4.65
CA ARG A 32 -11.15 -3.99 5.17
C ARG A 32 -10.29 -3.36 4.07
N MET A 33 -10.14 -4.04 2.92
CA MET A 33 -9.38 -3.55 1.77
C MET A 33 -10.14 -2.48 0.97
N ALA A 34 -11.47 -2.58 0.91
CA ALA A 34 -12.32 -1.65 0.17
C ALA A 34 -12.72 -0.42 0.98
N THR A 35 -12.72 -0.50 2.31
CA THR A 35 -13.20 0.57 3.21
C THR A 35 -12.14 1.02 4.21
N GLY A 36 -12.36 2.21 4.78
CA GLY A 36 -11.56 2.74 5.88
C GLY A 36 -11.99 2.23 7.26
N ASP A 37 -12.85 1.21 7.33
CA ASP A 37 -13.50 0.80 8.58
C ASP A 37 -12.50 0.24 9.59
N SER A 38 -12.76 0.51 10.88
CA SER A 38 -11.95 -0.06 11.94
C SER A 38 -12.24 -1.54 12.12
N PHE A 39 -11.30 -2.29 12.70
CA PHE A 39 -11.54 -3.69 13.04
C PHE A 39 -12.69 -3.88 14.03
N TYR A 40 -13.03 -2.85 14.82
CA TYR A 40 -14.20 -2.84 15.68
C TYR A 40 -15.50 -2.79 14.87
N ASP A 41 -15.57 -1.90 13.86
CA ASP A 41 -16.75 -1.77 12.99
C ASP A 41 -16.97 -3.02 12.15
N LEU A 42 -15.86 -3.61 11.65
CA LEU A 42 -15.90 -4.88 10.92
C LEU A 42 -16.36 -6.02 11.81
N ALA A 43 -15.88 -6.10 13.05
CA ALA A 43 -16.29 -7.14 13.97
C ALA A 43 -17.80 -7.08 14.24
N LYS A 44 -18.34 -5.86 14.43
CA LYS A 44 -19.78 -5.64 14.62
C LYS A 44 -20.59 -5.98 13.35
N THR A 45 -20.10 -5.61 12.18
CA THR A 45 -20.81 -5.80 10.90
C THR A 45 -20.90 -7.28 10.50
N TYR A 46 -19.83 -8.04 10.75
CA TYR A 46 -19.70 -9.44 10.33
C TYR A 46 -19.91 -10.44 11.48
N ASP A 47 -20.44 -9.99 12.62
CA ASP A 47 -20.70 -10.81 13.82
C ASP A 47 -19.46 -11.60 14.30
N ILE A 48 -18.31 -10.93 14.29
CA ILE A 48 -17.04 -11.48 14.80
C ILE A 48 -16.93 -11.14 16.29
N ALA A 49 -16.52 -12.12 17.09
CA ALA A 49 -16.48 -12.03 18.55
C ALA A 49 -15.79 -10.76 19.09
N ASP A 50 -14.67 -10.37 18.48
CA ASP A 50 -13.92 -9.18 18.88
C ASP A 50 -13.06 -8.60 17.73
N ALA A 51 -12.66 -7.34 17.89
CA ALA A 51 -11.82 -6.62 16.92
C ALA A 51 -10.44 -7.26 16.74
N GLY A 52 -9.89 -7.92 17.76
CA GLY A 52 -8.64 -8.66 17.68
C GLY A 52 -8.75 -9.89 16.78
N LEU A 53 -9.88 -10.61 16.85
CA LEU A 53 -10.17 -11.71 15.93
C LEU A 53 -10.34 -11.20 14.49
N ALA A 54 -11.06 -10.09 14.28
CA ALA A 54 -11.18 -9.47 12.96
C ALA A 54 -9.81 -9.08 12.36
N CYS A 55 -8.90 -8.54 13.19
CA CYS A 55 -7.53 -8.25 12.79
C CYS A 55 -6.74 -9.51 12.40
N ARG A 56 -6.84 -10.58 13.20
CA ARG A 56 -6.19 -11.88 12.90
C ARG A 56 -6.73 -12.50 11.62
N ILE A 57 -8.04 -12.45 11.38
CA ILE A 57 -8.67 -12.89 10.14
C ILE A 57 -8.10 -12.12 8.94
N PHE A 58 -8.06 -10.78 9.04
CA PHE A 58 -7.51 -9.94 7.98
C PHE A 58 -6.06 -10.30 7.67
N HIS A 59 -5.22 -10.44 8.70
CA HIS A 59 -3.81 -10.79 8.53
C HIS A 59 -3.64 -12.19 7.92
N HIS A 60 -4.41 -13.18 8.38
CA HIS A 60 -4.39 -14.53 7.82
C HIS A 60 -4.74 -14.54 6.33
N MET A 61 -5.81 -13.84 5.94
CA MET A 61 -6.21 -13.74 4.53
C MET A 61 -5.17 -12.99 3.71
N LEU A 62 -4.58 -11.92 4.24
CA LEU A 62 -3.52 -11.18 3.58
C LEU A 62 -2.31 -12.07 3.28
N THR A 63 -1.82 -12.80 4.29
CA THR A 63 -0.71 -13.76 4.13
C THR A 63 -1.07 -14.87 3.15
N TYR A 64 -2.27 -15.44 3.25
CA TYR A 64 -2.72 -16.47 2.32
C TYR A 64 -2.72 -15.97 0.87
N PHE A 65 -3.24 -14.76 0.61
CA PHE A 65 -3.24 -14.20 -0.74
C PHE A 65 -1.84 -13.86 -1.23
N ASP A 66 -0.96 -13.35 -0.38
CA ASP A 66 0.41 -13.06 -0.73
C ASP A 66 1.19 -14.34 -1.08
N ASP A 67 1.10 -15.38 -0.25
CA ASP A 67 1.81 -16.64 -0.45
C ASP A 67 1.36 -17.39 -1.72
N ASN A 68 0.05 -17.35 -2.03
CA ASN A 68 -0.54 -18.10 -3.15
C ASN A 68 -0.65 -17.29 -4.45
N TYR A 69 -0.81 -15.97 -4.34
CA TYR A 69 -1.17 -15.07 -5.44
C TYR A 69 -0.37 -13.76 -5.46
N GLY A 70 0.57 -13.52 -4.54
CA GLY A 70 1.42 -12.32 -4.50
C GLY A 70 2.19 -12.10 -5.80
N TRP A 71 2.51 -13.20 -6.48
CA TRP A 71 3.09 -13.22 -7.83
C TRP A 71 2.25 -12.51 -8.92
N LEU A 72 0.95 -12.29 -8.68
CA LEU A 72 0.11 -11.47 -9.57
C LEU A 72 0.40 -9.97 -9.43
N VAL A 73 1.02 -9.56 -8.32
CA VAL A 73 1.21 -8.17 -7.90
C VAL A 73 2.69 -7.78 -7.85
N ASP A 74 3.55 -8.64 -7.29
CA ASP A 74 4.92 -8.28 -6.89
C ASP A 74 5.91 -8.09 -8.06
N GLY A 75 5.59 -8.59 -9.26
CA GLY A 75 6.44 -8.42 -10.44
C GLY A 75 7.86 -9.01 -10.35
N SER A 76 8.21 -9.66 -9.24
CA SER A 76 9.56 -10.08 -8.90
C SER A 76 9.80 -11.53 -9.33
N ALA A 77 10.82 -11.74 -10.17
CA ALA A 77 11.21 -13.07 -10.60
C ALA A 77 11.54 -13.98 -9.39
N PRO A 78 11.22 -15.29 -9.43
CA PRO A 78 10.72 -16.03 -10.60
C PRO A 78 9.19 -16.03 -10.72
N ARG A 79 8.45 -15.39 -9.80
CA ARG A 79 7.00 -15.55 -9.69
C ARG A 79 6.23 -14.37 -10.29
N GLY A 80 6.71 -13.15 -10.11
CA GLY A 80 6.06 -11.95 -10.61
C GLY A 80 6.38 -11.63 -12.06
N ASP A 81 5.36 -11.11 -12.75
CA ASP A 81 5.45 -10.63 -14.11
C ASP A 81 4.92 -9.21 -14.19
N LEU A 82 5.78 -8.20 -13.95
CA LEU A 82 5.42 -6.80 -14.23
C LEU A 82 5.04 -6.61 -15.71
N ASN A 83 5.45 -7.51 -16.63
CA ASN A 83 4.97 -7.47 -18.01
C ASN A 83 3.47 -7.75 -18.13
N ARG A 84 2.85 -8.37 -17.12
CA ARG A 84 1.38 -8.47 -17.04
C ARG A 84 0.75 -7.08 -17.19
N TRP A 85 1.34 -6.08 -16.52
CA TRP A 85 0.87 -4.70 -16.56
C TRP A 85 1.43 -3.91 -17.74
N ALA A 86 2.50 -4.36 -18.39
CA ALA A 86 3.03 -3.71 -19.59
C ALA A 86 1.99 -3.60 -20.71
N SER A 87 1.14 -4.62 -20.86
CA SER A 87 0.01 -4.58 -21.82
C SER A 87 -1.02 -3.48 -21.54
N GLN A 88 -1.06 -2.95 -20.30
CA GLN A 88 -1.98 -1.90 -19.88
C GLN A 88 -1.40 -0.50 -20.04
N LEU A 89 -0.10 -0.33 -20.31
CA LEU A 89 0.52 1.00 -20.43
C LEU A 89 -0.14 1.84 -21.54
N GLU A 90 -0.49 1.22 -22.67
CA GLU A 90 -1.19 1.90 -23.77
C GLU A 90 -2.59 2.35 -23.33
N SER A 91 -3.37 1.48 -22.70
CA SER A 91 -4.73 1.84 -22.25
C SER A 91 -4.70 2.95 -21.20
N TRP A 92 -3.73 2.89 -20.28
CA TRP A 92 -3.47 3.92 -19.28
C TRP A 92 -3.12 5.26 -19.90
N TYR A 93 -2.21 5.29 -20.87
CA TYR A 93 -1.88 6.49 -21.62
C TYR A 93 -3.12 7.10 -22.29
N GLN A 94 -3.92 6.28 -23.00
CA GLN A 94 -5.12 6.76 -23.69
C GLN A 94 -6.15 7.35 -22.72
N CYS A 95 -6.33 6.74 -21.54
CA CYS A 95 -7.23 7.28 -20.51
C CYS A 95 -6.74 8.63 -19.97
N VAL A 96 -5.44 8.77 -19.69
CA VAL A 96 -4.86 10.03 -19.21
C VAL A 96 -4.96 11.11 -20.29
N TYR A 97 -4.62 10.77 -21.54
CA TYR A 97 -4.69 11.67 -22.69
C TYR A 97 -6.11 12.20 -22.92
N ALA A 98 -7.11 11.31 -22.89
CA ALA A 98 -8.52 11.69 -23.02
C ALA A 98 -8.97 12.67 -21.92
N GLN A 99 -8.43 12.53 -20.71
CA GLN A 99 -8.72 13.45 -19.61
C GLN A 99 -8.00 14.79 -19.77
N LEU A 100 -6.73 14.80 -20.19
CA LEU A 100 -5.97 16.02 -20.46
C LEU A 100 -6.62 16.87 -21.56
N PHE A 101 -7.08 16.25 -22.64
CA PHE A 101 -7.81 16.92 -23.72
C PHE A 101 -9.04 17.68 -23.20
N ARG A 102 -9.80 17.08 -22.26
CA ARG A 102 -10.97 17.73 -21.65
C ARG A 102 -10.61 18.95 -20.81
N THR A 103 -9.42 18.96 -20.21
CA THR A 103 -8.95 20.08 -19.38
C THR A 103 -8.35 21.24 -20.18
N GLY A 104 -8.17 21.08 -21.50
CA GLY A 104 -7.62 22.11 -22.38
C GLY A 104 -6.10 22.32 -22.22
N VAL A 105 -5.42 21.39 -21.57
CA VAL A 105 -3.95 21.41 -21.46
C VAL A 105 -3.35 21.14 -22.84
N PRO A 106 -2.40 21.97 -23.33
CA PRO A 106 -1.75 21.75 -24.61
C PRO A 106 -0.98 20.42 -24.62
N ASP A 107 -1.12 19.66 -25.71
CA ASP A 107 -0.44 18.38 -25.94
C ASP A 107 1.10 18.50 -25.79
N ALA A 108 1.67 19.64 -26.16
CA ALA A 108 3.10 19.90 -26.05
C ALA A 108 3.66 19.83 -24.61
N TYR A 109 2.82 19.93 -23.58
CA TYR A 109 3.27 19.97 -22.18
C TYR A 109 3.52 18.57 -21.59
N PHE A 110 2.83 17.55 -22.09
CA PHE A 110 2.91 16.19 -21.57
C PHE A 110 3.12 15.22 -22.74
N LYS A 111 4.20 14.42 -22.69
CA LYS A 111 4.39 13.29 -23.62
C LYS A 111 3.43 12.14 -23.23
N ALA A 112 3.83 10.89 -23.50
CA ALA A 112 3.10 9.71 -23.04
C ALA A 112 3.17 9.57 -21.51
N VAL A 113 2.17 10.09 -20.80
CA VAL A 113 1.99 9.90 -19.36
C VAL A 113 1.19 8.63 -19.11
N CYS A 114 1.78 7.66 -18.40
CA CYS A 114 1.14 6.38 -18.08
C CYS A 114 1.16 6.04 -16.59
N LEU A 115 1.93 6.77 -15.77
CA LEU A 115 2.14 6.52 -14.35
C LEU A 115 2.33 7.86 -13.60
N PHE A 116 2.09 7.88 -12.30
CA PHE A 116 2.16 9.07 -11.45
C PHE A 116 3.08 8.84 -10.25
N ILE A 117 4.06 9.73 -10.05
CA ILE A 117 4.91 9.73 -8.86
C ILE A 117 4.18 10.50 -7.74
N ASP A 118 4.10 9.91 -6.56
CA ASP A 118 3.54 10.55 -5.37
C ASP A 118 4.42 10.32 -4.13
N GLY A 119 4.44 11.31 -3.24
CA GLY A 119 5.17 11.29 -1.98
C GLY A 119 4.21 11.14 -0.80
N THR A 120 4.40 10.11 0.02
CA THR A 120 3.59 9.87 1.23
C THR A 120 4.44 10.04 2.49
N PHE A 121 4.06 11.00 3.33
CA PHE A 121 4.61 11.14 4.68
C PHE A 121 3.80 10.30 5.67
N ARG A 122 4.48 9.42 6.42
CA ARG A 122 3.90 8.59 7.49
C ARG A 122 4.35 9.14 8.86
N PRO A 123 3.43 9.75 9.63
CA PRO A 123 3.75 10.23 10.97
C PRO A 123 4.17 9.09 11.89
N MET A 124 5.11 9.37 12.78
CA MET A 124 5.53 8.47 13.85
C MET A 124 5.62 9.22 15.19
N ASN A 125 5.66 8.46 16.28
CA ASN A 125 5.92 9.03 17.60
C ASN A 125 7.32 9.66 17.65
N ARG A 126 7.46 10.74 18.42
CA ARG A 126 8.75 11.39 18.65
C ARG A 126 9.75 10.38 19.21
N PRO A 127 10.92 10.18 18.58
CA PRO A 127 12.00 9.38 19.14
C PRO A 127 12.38 9.89 20.54
N GLY A 128 12.80 9.00 21.44
CA GLY A 128 13.07 9.35 22.85
C GLY A 128 14.06 10.51 23.03
N GLU A 129 14.03 11.16 24.20
CA GLU A 129 14.86 12.35 24.50
C GLU A 129 16.26 12.04 25.03
N THR A 130 16.64 10.77 25.15
CA THR A 130 17.99 10.42 25.62
C THR A 130 19.04 10.86 24.58
N SER A 131 20.26 11.15 25.05
CA SER A 131 21.35 11.64 24.20
C SER A 131 21.66 10.73 23.00
N ILE A 132 21.35 9.43 23.12
CA ILE A 132 21.51 8.43 22.05
C ILE A 132 20.54 8.68 20.88
N PHE A 133 19.39 9.30 21.12
CA PHE A 133 18.31 9.49 20.14
C PHE A 133 18.15 10.95 19.66
N ALA A 134 18.98 11.87 20.14
CA ALA A 134 18.90 13.29 19.75
C ALA A 134 19.04 13.50 18.23
N ASP A 135 19.94 12.74 17.59
CA ASP A 135 20.13 12.81 16.14
C ASP A 135 18.97 12.16 15.37
N LEU A 136 18.35 11.12 15.92
CA LEU A 136 17.15 10.52 15.33
C LEU A 136 15.96 11.48 15.36
N GLN A 137 15.81 12.30 16.40
CA GLN A 137 14.77 13.33 16.41
C GLN A 137 14.94 14.30 15.25
N ARG A 138 16.16 14.78 15.00
CA ARG A 138 16.45 15.69 13.88
C ARG A 138 16.23 15.02 12.52
N LEU A 139 16.60 13.74 12.41
CA LEU A 139 16.49 12.97 11.18
C LEU A 139 15.03 12.71 10.78
N PHE A 140 14.15 12.42 11.76
CA PHE A 140 12.75 12.12 11.46
C PHE A 140 11.83 13.33 11.52
N TYR A 141 12.25 14.45 12.12
CA TYR A 141 11.44 15.66 12.20
C TYR A 141 11.47 16.47 10.90
N THR A 142 10.29 16.82 10.40
CA THR A 142 10.15 17.77 9.29
C THR A 142 9.59 19.10 9.77
N THR A 143 10.26 20.19 9.40
CA THR A 143 9.77 21.55 9.67
C THR A 143 8.50 21.87 8.88
N TYR A 144 8.30 21.24 7.72
CA TYR A 144 7.14 21.49 6.86
C TYR A 144 5.84 20.96 7.48
N LYS A 145 5.81 19.68 7.87
CA LYS A 145 4.64 19.07 8.54
C LYS A 145 4.64 19.25 10.07
N LYS A 146 5.74 19.77 10.65
CA LYS A 146 5.95 19.99 12.09
C LYS A 146 5.76 18.75 12.94
N THR A 147 6.12 17.58 12.40
CA THR A 147 5.97 16.29 13.07
C THR A 147 7.12 15.34 12.70
N HIS A 148 7.27 14.24 13.45
CA HIS A 148 8.22 13.18 13.13
C HIS A 148 7.56 12.17 12.19
N GLY A 149 8.33 11.61 11.26
CA GLY A 149 7.81 10.61 10.35
C GLY A 149 8.84 10.06 9.37
N LEU A 150 8.31 9.27 8.46
CA LEU A 150 9.03 8.65 7.36
C LEU A 150 8.40 9.10 6.04
N ASN A 151 9.23 9.34 5.04
CA ASN A 151 8.78 9.58 3.69
C ASN A 151 8.87 8.30 2.87
N PHE A 152 7.89 8.13 2.00
CA PHE A 152 7.83 7.09 0.98
C PHE A 152 7.53 7.76 -0.35
N GLN A 153 8.09 7.22 -1.42
CA GLN A 153 7.75 7.59 -2.78
C GLN A 153 7.11 6.39 -3.45
N ALA A 154 5.98 6.60 -4.11
CA ALA A 154 5.31 5.56 -4.86
C ALA A 154 5.12 6.00 -6.31
N VAL A 155 5.19 5.04 -7.23
CA VAL A 155 4.65 5.20 -8.58
C VAL A 155 3.32 4.49 -8.65
N THR A 156 2.27 5.24 -8.94
CA THR A 156 0.91 4.73 -9.02
C THR A 156 0.42 4.74 -10.46
N SER A 157 -0.17 3.63 -10.90
CA SER A 157 -0.85 3.54 -12.19
C SER A 157 -2.26 4.14 -12.15
N PRO A 158 -2.87 4.49 -13.30
CA PRO A 158 -4.21 5.10 -13.34
C PRO A 158 -5.33 4.26 -12.72
N ASN A 159 -5.13 2.94 -12.56
CA ASN A 159 -6.07 2.06 -11.87
C ASN A 159 -5.83 1.97 -10.35
N GLY A 160 -4.89 2.75 -9.80
CA GLY A 160 -4.61 2.84 -8.37
C GLY A 160 -3.61 1.81 -7.83
N LEU A 161 -2.97 1.01 -8.67
CA LEU A 161 -1.91 0.09 -8.22
C LEU A 161 -0.60 0.83 -8.00
N VAL A 162 0.11 0.48 -6.93
CA VAL A 162 1.49 0.92 -6.71
C VAL A 162 2.41 -0.01 -7.50
N ILE A 163 3.07 0.54 -8.51
CA ILE A 163 3.97 -0.16 -9.45
C ILE A 163 5.42 -0.17 -8.94
N ASP A 164 5.82 0.88 -8.24
CA ASP A 164 7.12 1.00 -7.59
C ASP A 164 6.96 1.72 -6.25
N LEU A 165 7.76 1.31 -5.25
CA LEU A 165 7.75 1.90 -3.91
C LEU A 165 9.18 2.05 -3.41
N PHE A 166 9.58 3.29 -3.16
CA PHE A 166 10.86 3.65 -2.57
C PHE A 166 10.69 4.17 -1.14
N GLY A 167 11.58 3.73 -0.25
CA GLY A 167 11.60 4.10 1.17
C GLY A 167 11.86 2.89 2.07
N PRO A 168 11.81 3.08 3.40
CA PRO A 168 11.54 4.34 4.11
C PRO A 168 12.71 5.32 4.01
N SER A 169 12.41 6.60 3.78
CA SER A 169 13.37 7.71 3.87
C SER A 169 13.10 8.57 5.11
N PRO A 170 14.13 9.17 5.73
CA PRO A 170 13.95 10.13 6.83
C PRO A 170 12.90 11.20 6.55
N GLY A 171 12.07 11.50 7.56
CA GLY A 171 11.04 12.55 7.48
C GLY A 171 11.61 13.93 7.15
N SER A 172 12.87 14.20 7.50
CA SER A 172 13.55 15.46 7.18
C SER A 172 13.83 15.66 5.69
N HIS A 173 13.87 14.58 4.89
CA HIS A 173 14.06 14.67 3.45
C HIS A 173 12.80 15.20 2.75
N ASN A 174 12.98 15.95 1.67
CA ASN A 174 11.87 16.41 0.83
C ASN A 174 11.65 15.46 -0.36
N ASP A 175 10.57 15.70 -1.11
CA ASP A 175 10.22 14.84 -2.26
C ASP A 175 11.30 14.80 -3.34
N LEU A 176 12.06 15.89 -3.54
CA LEU A 176 13.18 15.93 -4.50
C LEU A 176 14.34 15.03 -4.06
N ASN A 177 14.62 14.97 -2.75
CA ASN A 177 15.59 14.00 -2.22
C ASN A 177 15.16 12.58 -2.53
N LEU A 178 13.87 12.25 -2.31
CA LEU A 178 13.37 10.91 -2.60
C LEU A 178 13.46 10.55 -4.08
N VAL A 179 13.11 11.47 -4.98
CA VAL A 179 13.24 11.27 -6.44
C VAL A 179 14.71 11.05 -6.84
N SER A 180 15.63 11.79 -6.24
CA SER A 180 17.07 11.63 -6.51
C SER A 180 17.60 10.29 -5.99
N ASP A 181 17.18 9.88 -4.79
CA ASP A 181 17.69 8.67 -4.13
C ASP A 181 17.09 7.39 -4.73
N SER A 182 15.85 7.45 -5.21
CA SER A 182 15.16 6.30 -5.83
C SER A 182 15.66 5.96 -7.22
N SER A 183 16.44 6.85 -7.86
CA SER A 183 16.91 6.68 -9.24
C SER A 183 15.78 6.48 -10.25
N ILE A 184 14.56 6.95 -9.93
CA ILE A 184 13.38 6.75 -10.76
C ILE A 184 13.32 7.71 -11.96
N VAL A 185 14.04 8.81 -11.86
CA VAL A 185 14.28 9.76 -12.94
C VAL A 185 15.75 9.66 -13.30
N ALA A 186 16.04 9.25 -14.54
CA ALA A 186 17.39 9.15 -15.09
C ALA A 186 17.91 10.49 -15.61
#